data_AF-A0A1V9X4I0-F1
#
_entry.id   AF-A0A1V9X4I0-F1
#
_cell.length_a   1.000
_cell.length_b   1.000
_cell.length_c   1.000
_cell.angle_alpha   90.00
_cell.angle_beta   90.00
_cell.angle_gamma   90.00
#
_symmetry.space_group_name_H-M   'P 1'
#
loop_
_entity.id
_entity.type
_entity.pdbx_description
1 polymer ?
#
loop_
_entity_poly.entity_id
_entity_poly.type
_entity_poly.pdbx_seq_one_letter_code
_entity_poly.pdbx_strand_id
1 'polypeptide(L)'
;MDCESLRINGALVMHRVVPIEADGACLFRALSYLMHGTEGLASEVRLAIVRHVSRNWHEFAILTEDSEGNNYRTAGAYMAAMSQDDTCGGICELNAAGQLFAFVFEVYCKRQLYAKFGSDQHPVKRLRFSSDQSGGHFDVYEPLDITYEAPTSTRMSPPKGDEYCARRR
;
A
#
# COMPACT_ATOMS: atom_id res chain seq x y z
N MET A 1 6.72 -3.58 16.32
CA MET A 1 6.57 -2.83 15.06
C MET A 1 7.03 -3.76 13.97
N ASP A 2 6.10 -4.19 13.12
CA ASP A 2 6.42 -5.05 12.00
C ASP A 2 6.90 -4.18 10.85
N CYS A 3 8.04 -4.50 10.29
CA CYS A 3 8.64 -3.76 9.19
C CYS A 3 9.04 -4.71 8.07
N GLU A 4 8.83 -4.30 6.84
CA GLU A 4 9.20 -5.06 5.65
C GLU A 4 9.96 -4.17 4.66
N SER A 5 10.92 -4.76 3.95
CA SER A 5 11.61 -4.09 2.85
C SER A 5 10.88 -4.36 1.53
N LEU A 6 10.53 -3.29 0.83
CA LEU A 6 9.92 -3.35 -0.51
C LEU A 6 10.96 -2.97 -1.55
N ARG A 7 10.93 -3.65 -2.69
CA ARG A 7 11.75 -3.26 -3.85
C ARG A 7 10.99 -2.21 -4.66
N ILE A 8 11.47 -0.97 -4.63
CA ILE A 8 10.86 0.19 -5.31
C ILE A 8 11.90 0.78 -6.25
N ASN A 9 11.61 0.82 -7.56
CA ASN A 9 12.51 1.36 -8.58
C ASN A 9 13.95 0.80 -8.51
N GLY A 10 14.09 -0.46 -8.11
CA GLY A 10 15.38 -1.14 -7.96
C GLY A 10 16.07 -0.96 -6.60
N ALA A 11 15.61 -0.07 -5.73
CA ALA A 11 16.11 0.10 -4.37
C ALA A 11 15.28 -0.67 -3.35
N LEU A 12 15.91 -1.15 -2.27
CA LEU A 12 15.20 -1.67 -1.10
C LEU A 12 14.85 -0.51 -0.18
N VAL A 13 13.55 -0.31 0.07
CA VAL A 13 13.03 0.75 0.91
C VAL A 13 12.28 0.12 2.08
N MET A 14 12.64 0.51 3.30
CA MET A 14 12.02 -0.02 4.50
C MET A 14 10.66 0.64 4.75
N HIS A 15 9.67 -0.17 5.07
CA HIS A 15 8.33 0.28 5.42
C HIS A 15 7.90 -0.31 6.77
N ARG A 16 7.18 0.48 7.54
CA ARG A 16 6.38 0.00 8.67
C ARG A 16 5.09 -0.61 8.12
N VAL A 17 4.70 -1.77 8.64
CA VAL A 17 3.37 -2.33 8.47
C VAL A 17 2.48 -1.73 9.55
N VAL A 18 1.44 -1.02 9.12
CA VAL A 18 0.38 -0.54 10.00
C VAL A 18 -0.78 -1.53 9.90
N PRO A 19 -1.08 -2.27 10.98
CA PRO A 19 -2.17 -3.22 10.98
C PRO A 19 -3.50 -2.48 10.87
N ILE A 20 -4.41 -3.01 10.06
CA ILE A 20 -5.78 -2.52 9.91
C ILE A 20 -6.74 -3.52 10.58
N GLU A 21 -7.91 -3.06 11.03
CA GLU A 21 -8.89 -3.97 11.61
C GLU A 21 -9.29 -5.08 10.61
N ALA A 22 -9.14 -6.34 11.03
CA ALA A 22 -9.34 -7.52 10.19
C ALA A 22 -10.81 -7.93 10.08
N ASP A 23 -11.60 -7.06 9.44
CA ASP A 23 -13.01 -7.26 9.14
C ASP A 23 -13.29 -7.16 7.62
N GLY A 24 -14.58 -7.28 7.26
CA GLY A 24 -15.04 -7.13 5.87
C GLY A 24 -14.88 -5.72 5.29
N ALA A 25 -14.46 -4.72 6.09
CA ALA A 25 -14.20 -3.36 5.66
C ALA A 25 -12.71 -3.05 5.48
N CYS A 26 -11.80 -4.02 5.68
CA CYS A 26 -10.36 -3.76 5.73
C CYS A 26 -9.80 -2.94 4.56
N LEU A 27 -10.26 -3.16 3.32
CA LEU A 27 -9.85 -2.32 2.19
C LEU A 27 -10.21 -0.84 2.41
N PHE A 28 -11.48 -0.57 2.75
CA PHE A 28 -11.97 0.80 2.92
C PHE A 28 -11.35 1.49 4.14
N ARG A 29 -11.07 0.74 5.20
CA ARG A 29 -10.31 1.19 6.37
C ARG A 29 -8.87 1.54 6.00
N ALA A 30 -8.20 0.69 5.24
CA ALA A 30 -6.84 0.96 4.75
C ALA A 30 -6.79 2.21 3.86
N LEU A 31 -7.77 2.37 2.95
CA LEU A 31 -7.90 3.57 2.12
C LEU A 31 -8.16 4.82 2.97
N SER A 32 -9.08 4.74 3.94
CA SER A 32 -9.33 5.83 4.90
C SER A 32 -8.04 6.21 5.63
N TYR A 33 -7.28 5.23 6.12
CA TYR A 33 -6.02 5.47 6.82
C TYR A 33 -4.99 6.16 5.92
N LEU A 34 -4.81 5.66 4.70
CA LEU A 34 -3.84 6.22 3.74
C LEU A 34 -4.14 7.68 3.36
N MET A 35 -5.41 8.05 3.32
CA MET A 35 -5.85 9.40 2.93
C MET A 35 -5.98 10.36 4.10
N HIS A 36 -6.37 9.87 5.28
CA HIS A 36 -6.80 10.71 6.41
C HIS A 36 -6.08 10.41 7.73
N GLY A 37 -5.22 9.38 7.77
CA GLY A 37 -4.52 8.96 8.98
C GLY A 37 -5.41 8.27 10.02
N THR A 38 -6.61 7.82 9.63
CA THR A 38 -7.59 7.15 10.50
C THR A 38 -8.41 6.13 9.74
N GLU A 39 -8.81 5.03 10.40
CA GLU A 39 -9.78 4.07 9.85
C GLU A 39 -11.23 4.56 9.96
N GLY A 40 -11.48 5.59 10.79
CA GLY A 40 -12.83 6.02 11.18
C GLY A 40 -13.71 6.62 10.07
N LEU A 41 -13.16 6.84 8.87
CA LEU A 41 -13.92 7.32 7.70
C LEU A 41 -14.18 6.21 6.67
N ALA A 42 -13.97 4.94 7.04
CA ALA A 42 -14.13 3.80 6.14
C ALA A 42 -15.52 3.75 5.47
N SER A 43 -16.61 3.97 6.21
CA SER A 43 -17.97 3.96 5.64
C SER A 43 -18.20 5.10 4.64
N GLU A 44 -17.61 6.28 4.87
CA GLU A 44 -17.69 7.40 3.92
C GLU A 44 -16.91 7.10 2.64
N VAL A 45 -15.68 6.57 2.79
CA VAL A 45 -14.84 6.14 1.66
C VAL A 45 -15.54 5.04 0.86
N ARG A 46 -16.10 4.01 1.54
CA ARG A 46 -16.89 2.94 0.93
C ARG A 46 -18.04 3.51 0.11
N LEU A 47 -18.86 4.37 0.70
CA LEU A 47 -20.02 4.95 0.03
C LEU A 47 -19.63 5.78 -1.20
N ALA A 48 -18.53 6.53 -1.12
CA ALA A 48 -18.02 7.32 -2.24
C ALA A 48 -17.59 6.42 -3.41
N ILE A 49 -16.81 5.37 -3.12
CA ILE A 49 -16.35 4.39 -4.12
C ILE A 49 -17.53 3.64 -4.74
N VAL A 50 -18.44 3.08 -3.92
CA VAL A 50 -19.58 2.30 -4.40
C VAL A 50 -20.47 3.16 -5.31
N ARG A 51 -20.74 4.41 -4.92
CA ARG A 51 -21.49 5.36 -5.76
C ARG A 51 -20.77 5.65 -7.08
N HIS A 52 -19.45 5.77 -7.07
CA HIS A 52 -18.66 5.99 -8.28
C HIS A 52 -18.78 4.80 -9.24
N VAL A 53 -18.61 3.57 -8.73
CA VAL A 53 -18.78 2.34 -9.52
C VAL A 53 -20.19 2.25 -10.10
N SER A 54 -21.22 2.44 -9.28
CA SER A 54 -22.61 2.36 -9.74
C SER A 54 -22.96 3.40 -10.80
N ARG A 55 -22.39 4.62 -10.72
CA ARG A 55 -22.62 5.68 -11.72
C ARG A 55 -21.91 5.41 -13.04
N ASN A 56 -20.75 4.76 -12.98
CA ASN A 56 -19.92 4.43 -14.14
C ASN A 56 -20.03 2.94 -14.50
N TRP A 57 -21.20 2.36 -14.29
CA TRP A 57 -21.41 0.90 -14.34
C TRP A 57 -20.88 0.23 -15.60
N HIS A 58 -21.02 0.88 -16.77
CA HIS A 58 -20.54 0.33 -18.03
C HIS A 58 -19.04 0.00 -18.03
N GLU A 59 -18.24 0.80 -17.33
CA GLU A 59 -16.78 0.60 -17.23
C GLU A 59 -16.42 -0.44 -16.18
N PHE A 60 -17.20 -0.52 -15.10
CA PHE A 60 -16.85 -1.33 -13.93
C PHE A 60 -17.50 -2.71 -13.88
N ALA A 61 -18.59 -2.95 -14.61
CA ALA A 61 -19.39 -4.18 -14.49
C ALA A 61 -18.53 -5.45 -14.56
N ILE A 62 -17.58 -5.49 -15.50
CA ILE A 62 -16.68 -6.64 -15.73
C ILE A 62 -15.62 -6.84 -14.64
N LEU A 63 -15.38 -5.82 -13.80
CA LEU A 63 -14.40 -5.86 -12.72
C LEU A 63 -15.03 -6.18 -11.37
N THR A 64 -16.36 -6.06 -11.25
CA THR A 64 -17.06 -6.35 -10.00
C THR A 64 -16.96 -7.83 -9.65
N GLU A 65 -16.94 -8.18 -8.38
CA GLU A 65 -16.88 -9.59 -7.96
C GLU A 65 -17.76 -9.75 -6.73
N ASP A 66 -18.73 -10.67 -6.79
CA ASP A 66 -19.53 -11.09 -5.64
C ASP A 66 -18.81 -12.18 -4.83
N SER A 67 -19.42 -12.64 -3.75
CA SER A 67 -18.82 -13.66 -2.87
C SER A 67 -18.56 -15.01 -3.55
N GLU A 68 -19.16 -15.27 -4.71
CA GLU A 68 -18.96 -16.49 -5.49
C GLU A 68 -17.93 -16.30 -6.61
N GLY A 69 -17.33 -15.12 -6.74
CA GLY A 69 -16.39 -14.79 -7.82
C GLY A 69 -17.07 -14.37 -9.12
N ASN A 70 -18.40 -14.15 -9.12
CA ASN A 70 -19.12 -13.72 -10.31
C ASN A 70 -19.23 -12.20 -10.38
N ASN A 71 -19.28 -11.65 -11.59
CA ASN A 71 -19.63 -10.23 -11.74
C ASN A 71 -21.09 -9.99 -11.33
N TYR A 72 -21.34 -8.89 -10.62
CA TYR A 72 -22.70 -8.46 -10.33
C TYR A 72 -23.44 -8.15 -11.64
N ARG A 73 -24.71 -8.57 -11.74
CA ARG A 73 -25.50 -8.40 -12.97
C ARG A 73 -25.96 -6.97 -13.21
N THR A 74 -26.08 -6.17 -12.15
CA THR A 74 -26.60 -4.79 -12.23
C THR A 74 -25.91 -3.90 -11.22
N ALA A 75 -25.83 -2.60 -11.54
CA ALA A 75 -25.35 -1.57 -10.62
C ALA A 75 -26.12 -1.55 -9.30
N GLY A 76 -27.43 -1.81 -9.33
CA GLY A 76 -28.27 -1.84 -8.14
C GLY A 76 -27.95 -3.01 -7.21
N ALA A 77 -27.70 -4.20 -7.78
CA ALA A 77 -27.29 -5.37 -7.00
C ALA A 77 -25.90 -5.15 -6.37
N TYR A 78 -24.96 -4.62 -7.15
CA TYR A 78 -23.64 -4.22 -6.64
C TYR A 78 -23.76 -3.20 -5.51
N MET A 79 -24.53 -2.13 -5.72
CA MET A 79 -24.71 -1.06 -4.73
C MET A 79 -25.31 -1.59 -3.43
N ALA A 80 -26.34 -2.44 -3.52
CA ALA A 80 -27.00 -3.00 -2.35
C ALA A 80 -26.05 -3.86 -1.50
N ALA A 81 -25.24 -4.69 -2.16
CA ALA A 81 -24.27 -5.55 -1.49
C ALA A 81 -23.08 -4.74 -0.95
N MET A 82 -22.38 -3.99 -1.80
CA MET A 82 -21.14 -3.30 -1.44
C MET A 82 -21.32 -2.13 -0.47
N SER A 83 -22.55 -1.66 -0.27
CA SER A 83 -22.86 -0.66 0.76
C SER A 83 -22.94 -1.26 2.17
N GLN A 84 -22.97 -2.59 2.34
CA GLN A 84 -22.93 -3.20 3.66
C GLN A 84 -21.53 -3.08 4.26
N ASP A 85 -21.46 -2.81 5.57
CA ASP A 85 -20.17 -2.56 6.26
C ASP A 85 -19.25 -3.80 6.25
N ASP A 86 -19.81 -5.00 6.17
CA ASP A 86 -19.10 -6.28 6.22
C ASP A 86 -18.73 -6.88 4.86
N THR A 87 -19.08 -6.21 3.76
CA THR A 87 -18.78 -6.73 2.41
C THR A 87 -17.37 -6.32 1.98
N CYS A 88 -16.51 -7.32 1.70
CA CYS A 88 -15.14 -7.10 1.25
C CYS A 88 -15.09 -6.38 -0.09
N GLY A 89 -14.22 -5.37 -0.20
CA GLY A 89 -13.85 -4.78 -1.49
C GLY A 89 -12.60 -5.42 -2.08
N GLY A 90 -12.37 -5.18 -3.37
CA GLY A 90 -11.24 -5.75 -4.10
C GLY A 90 -10.73 -4.85 -5.24
N ILE A 91 -10.40 -5.47 -6.37
CA ILE A 91 -9.81 -4.80 -7.54
C ILE A 91 -10.75 -3.73 -8.12
N CYS A 92 -12.05 -4.01 -8.18
CA CYS A 92 -13.05 -3.05 -8.66
C CYS A 92 -13.00 -1.75 -7.85
N GLU A 93 -13.04 -1.88 -6.52
CA GLU A 93 -13.04 -0.75 -5.60
C GLU A 93 -11.71 0.00 -5.59
N LEU A 94 -10.57 -0.71 -5.73
CA LEU A 94 -9.26 -0.10 -5.88
C LEU A 94 -9.13 0.69 -7.18
N ASN A 95 -9.65 0.16 -8.29
CA ASN A 95 -9.67 0.89 -9.57
C ASN A 95 -10.53 2.16 -9.44
N ALA A 96 -11.72 2.05 -8.84
CA ALA A 96 -12.58 3.20 -8.57
C ALA A 96 -11.92 4.22 -7.64
N ALA A 97 -11.25 3.77 -6.57
CA ALA A 97 -10.50 4.65 -5.68
C ALA A 97 -9.39 5.40 -6.43
N GLY A 98 -8.66 4.74 -7.33
CA GLY A 98 -7.63 5.37 -8.16
C GLY A 98 -8.17 6.40 -9.15
N GLN A 99 -9.42 6.27 -9.58
CA GLN A 99 -10.09 7.29 -10.40
C GLN A 99 -10.64 8.45 -9.56
N LEU A 100 -11.14 8.15 -8.36
CA LEU A 100 -11.88 9.09 -7.53
C LEU A 100 -10.97 9.97 -6.68
N PHE A 101 -9.87 9.41 -6.19
CA PHE A 101 -8.93 10.10 -5.31
C PHE A 101 -7.64 10.42 -6.05
N ALA A 102 -7.06 11.59 -5.76
CA ALA A 102 -5.81 12.05 -6.36
C ALA A 102 -4.58 11.33 -5.75
N PHE A 103 -4.58 10.00 -5.81
CA PHE A 103 -3.52 9.12 -5.33
C PHE A 103 -3.28 7.98 -6.32
N VAL A 104 -2.07 7.43 -6.26
CA VAL A 104 -1.77 6.12 -6.81
C VAL A 104 -1.80 5.11 -5.68
N PHE A 105 -2.56 4.03 -5.83
CA PHE A 105 -2.58 2.91 -4.89
C PHE A 105 -1.74 1.75 -5.44
N GLU A 106 -0.59 1.50 -4.82
CA GLU A 106 0.24 0.33 -5.10
C GLU A 106 -0.11 -0.79 -4.11
N VAL A 107 -0.52 -1.94 -4.64
CA VAL A 107 -0.84 -3.13 -3.84
C VAL A 107 0.33 -4.08 -3.90
N TYR A 108 0.86 -4.46 -2.75
CA TYR A 108 1.95 -5.42 -2.63
C TYR A 108 1.45 -6.72 -2.01
N CYS A 109 1.71 -7.85 -2.67
CA CYS A 109 1.48 -9.20 -2.13
C CYS A 109 2.83 -9.93 -2.06
N LYS A 110 3.12 -10.60 -0.93
CA LYS A 110 4.41 -11.28 -0.72
C LYS A 110 5.62 -10.38 -1.02
N ARG A 111 5.54 -9.10 -0.65
CA ARG A 111 6.53 -8.01 -0.89
C ARG A 111 6.83 -7.68 -2.36
N GLN A 112 5.97 -8.12 -3.27
CA GLN A 112 6.08 -7.83 -4.70
C GLN A 112 4.91 -6.96 -5.13
N LEU A 113 5.17 -5.99 -6.02
CA LEU A 113 4.12 -5.15 -6.58
C LEU A 113 3.16 -6.06 -7.37
N TYR A 114 1.93 -6.13 -6.91
CA TYR A 114 0.87 -6.96 -7.48
C TYR A 114 0.04 -6.16 -8.49
N ALA A 115 -0.39 -4.96 -8.10
CA ALA A 115 -1.20 -4.08 -8.92
C ALA A 115 -0.97 -2.60 -8.57
N LYS A 116 -1.34 -1.71 -9.50
CA LYS A 116 -1.25 -0.26 -9.35
C LYS A 116 -2.51 0.37 -9.92
N PHE A 117 -3.11 1.30 -9.17
CA PHE A 117 -4.34 1.99 -9.55
C PHE A 117 -4.19 3.50 -9.41
N GLY A 118 -4.81 4.27 -10.31
CA GLY A 118 -4.70 5.73 -10.35
C GLY A 118 -3.65 6.26 -11.34
N SER A 119 -3.50 7.58 -11.38
CA SER A 119 -2.62 8.28 -12.31
C SER A 119 -1.22 8.52 -11.74
N ASP A 120 -0.18 8.21 -12.52
CA ASP A 120 1.24 8.36 -12.14
C ASP A 120 1.67 9.79 -11.76
N GLN A 121 0.82 10.78 -11.98
CA GLN A 121 1.04 12.16 -11.58
C GLN A 121 0.70 12.43 -10.09
N HIS A 122 0.08 11.46 -9.42
CA HIS A 122 -0.39 11.61 -8.04
C HIS A 122 0.54 10.94 -7.01
N PRO A 123 0.51 11.37 -5.74
CA PRO A 123 1.29 10.74 -4.68
C PRO A 123 0.96 9.26 -4.51
N VAL A 124 1.98 8.45 -4.26
CA VAL A 124 1.86 6.99 -4.07
C VAL A 124 1.48 6.65 -2.64
N LYS A 125 0.51 5.76 -2.49
CA LYS A 125 0.02 5.16 -1.25
C LYS A 125 0.10 3.63 -1.39
N ARG A 126 0.56 2.94 -0.36
CA ARG A 126 0.93 1.52 -0.46
C ARG A 126 0.09 0.65 0.47
N LEU A 127 -0.53 -0.36 -0.12
CA LEU A 127 -1.27 -1.39 0.60
C LEU A 127 -0.44 -2.69 0.66
N ARG A 128 -0.58 -3.38 1.77
CA ARG A 128 -0.10 -4.75 1.96
C ARG A 128 -1.29 -5.68 1.85
N PHE A 129 -1.20 -6.66 0.97
CA PHE A 129 -2.24 -7.68 0.80
C PHE A 129 -1.70 -9.04 1.25
N SER A 130 -2.41 -9.71 2.16
CA SER A 130 -1.92 -10.91 2.85
C SER A 130 -2.05 -12.21 2.05
N SER A 131 -2.93 -12.28 1.05
CA SER A 131 -3.16 -13.48 0.23
C SER A 131 -3.16 -13.17 -1.27
N ASP A 132 -3.36 -14.18 -2.12
CA ASP A 132 -3.55 -14.04 -3.57
C ASP A 132 -4.98 -14.47 -4.01
N GLN A 133 -5.93 -14.57 -3.07
CA GLN A 133 -7.29 -15.10 -3.28
C GLN A 133 -8.37 -14.18 -2.67
N SER A 134 -9.63 -14.41 -3.04
CA SER A 134 -10.80 -13.80 -2.40
C SER A 134 -10.85 -14.19 -0.91
N GLY A 135 -10.53 -13.23 -0.04
CA GLY A 135 -10.34 -13.46 1.41
C GLY A 135 -9.00 -12.98 1.96
N GLY A 136 -8.15 -12.35 1.14
CA GLY A 136 -6.99 -11.63 1.64
C GLY A 136 -7.35 -10.39 2.48
N HIS A 137 -6.45 -10.02 3.37
CA HIS A 137 -6.59 -8.87 4.26
C HIS A 137 -5.68 -7.74 3.77
N PHE A 138 -6.15 -6.50 3.91
CA PHE A 138 -5.41 -5.30 3.59
C PHE A 138 -4.88 -4.62 4.85
N ASP A 139 -3.55 -4.49 4.93
CA ASP A 139 -2.84 -3.59 5.83
C ASP A 139 -2.25 -2.41 5.04
N VAL A 140 -1.58 -1.49 5.73
CA VAL A 140 -0.92 -0.33 5.12
C VAL A 140 0.61 -0.42 5.26
N TYR A 141 1.32 -0.01 4.20
CA TYR A 141 2.75 0.27 4.26
C TYR A 141 3.01 1.77 4.38
N GLU A 142 3.75 2.16 5.42
CA GLU A 142 4.27 3.52 5.58
C GLU A 142 5.79 3.53 5.40
N PRO A 143 6.35 4.37 4.51
CA PRO A 143 7.79 4.46 4.34
C PRO A 143 8.44 4.93 5.65
N LEU A 144 9.54 4.27 6.03
CA LEU A 144 10.40 4.78 7.08
C LEU A 144 11.42 5.73 6.45
N ASP A 145 11.41 6.99 6.88
CA ASP A 145 12.47 7.94 6.55
C ASP A 145 13.74 7.59 7.33
N ILE A 146 14.42 6.52 6.91
CA ILE A 146 15.72 6.17 7.46
C ILE A 146 16.76 6.96 6.67
N THR A 147 17.07 8.17 7.13
CA THR A 147 18.28 8.86 6.70
C THR A 147 19.48 8.10 7.27
N TYR A 148 20.06 7.21 6.48
CA TYR A 148 21.40 6.71 6.77
C TYR A 148 22.37 7.88 6.54
N GLU A 149 22.70 8.62 7.60
CA GLU A 149 23.93 9.40 7.58
C GLU A 149 25.08 8.39 7.45
N ALA A 150 25.68 8.33 6.26
CA ALA A 150 26.88 7.54 6.05
C ALA A 150 27.90 7.98 7.10
N PRO A 151 28.53 7.04 7.85
CA PRO A 151 29.59 7.42 8.76
C PRO A 151 30.65 8.17 7.97
N THR A 152 30.84 9.45 8.28
CA THR A 152 31.90 10.25 7.69
C THR A 152 33.20 9.50 7.91
N SER A 153 33.84 9.08 6.82
CA SER A 153 35.15 8.46 6.83
C SER A 153 36.13 9.42 7.50
N THR A 154 36.37 9.23 8.81
CA THR A 154 37.50 9.84 9.47
C THR A 154 38.73 9.21 8.85
N ARG A 155 39.44 9.99 8.01
CA ARG A 155 40.73 9.63 7.44
C ARG A 155 41.62 9.10 8.56
N MET A 156 41.82 7.78 8.61
CA MET A 156 42.97 7.22 9.30
C MET A 156 44.20 7.74 8.59
N SER A 157 44.94 8.62 9.27
CA SER A 157 46.27 9.03 8.83
C SER A 157 47.18 7.80 8.90
N PRO A 158 48.06 7.55 7.91
CA PRO A 158 48.98 6.43 7.97
C PRO A 158 49.89 6.56 9.20
N PRO A 159 50.29 5.45 9.84
CA PRO A 159 51.21 5.50 10.96
C PRO A 159 52.51 6.17 10.51
N LYS A 160 52.96 7.16 11.28
CA LYS A 160 54.29 7.74 11.12
C LYS A 160 55.31 6.63 11.37
N GLY A 161 56.19 6.40 10.40
CA GLY A 161 57.31 5.49 10.56
C GLY A 161 58.28 6.05 11.60
N ASP A 162 58.48 5.30 12.68
CA ASP A 162 59.51 5.62 13.65
C ASP A 162 60.86 5.09 13.15
N GLU A 163 61.78 6.05 13.00
CA GLU A 163 63.20 5.89 12.79
C GLU A 163 63.83 4.92 13.80
N TYR A 164 64.28 3.75 13.33
CA TYR A 164 65.31 3.00 14.05
C TYR A 164 66.68 3.65 13.77
N CYS A 165 67.07 4.58 14.64
CA CYS A 165 68.40 5.14 14.69
C CYS A 165 69.41 4.06 15.14
N ALA A 166 70.36 3.74 14.25
CA ALA A 166 71.51 2.92 14.55
C ALA A 166 72.44 3.60 15.58
N ARG A 167 72.82 2.88 16.64
CA ARG A 167 74.07 3.13 17.39
C ARG A 167 74.73 1.83 17.84
N ARG A 168 75.80 1.48 17.12
CA ARG A 168 77.10 0.95 17.55
C ARG A 168 77.15 0.26 18.93
N ARG A 169 77.57 -1.00 18.92
CA ARG A 169 78.89 -1.44 19.41
C ARG A 169 79.35 -2.66 18.64
#